data_AF-A0AAE0XNQ4-F1
#
_entry.id   AF-A0AAE0XNQ4-F1
#
_cell.length_a   1.000
_cell.length_b   1.000
_cell.length_c   1.000
_cell.angle_alpha   90.00
_cell.angle_beta   90.00
_cell.angle_gamma   90.00
#
_symmetry.space_group_name_H-M   'P 1'
#
loop_
_entity.id
_entity.type
_entity.pdbx_description
1 polymer ?
#
loop_
_entity_poly.entity_id
_entity_poly.type
_entity_poly.pdbx_seq_one_letter_code
_entity_poly.pdbx_strand_id
1 'polypeptide(L)'
;MPGLGDTQHVFVSLTNPNKPVIAGTIAEILRSSIKDAGLGSDYSSRSFRPTGATAAVLGGVDPHTAGNTCTCIGRWKSEEVFFKRYLHPLSAQSTTQRIFSVKL
;
A
#
# COMPACT_ATOMS: atom_id res chain seq x y z
N MET A 1 -36.95 2.91 2.64
CA MET A 1 -35.66 2.83 3.37
C MET A 1 -34.98 1.53 2.93
N PRO A 2 -34.07 1.53 1.96
CA PRO A 2 -33.30 0.33 1.66
C PRO A 2 -32.37 0.05 2.85
N GLY A 3 -32.44 -1.18 3.37
CA GLY A 3 -31.72 -1.63 4.56
C GLY A 3 -30.20 -1.55 4.39
N LEU A 4 -29.49 -1.53 5.52
CA LEU A 4 -28.02 -1.59 5.57
C LEU A 4 -27.52 -2.66 4.58
N GLY A 5 -26.87 -2.20 3.51
CA GLY A 5 -26.50 -3.04 2.39
C GLY A 5 -25.63 -4.22 2.80
N ASP A 6 -25.89 -5.37 2.18
CA ASP A 6 -25.04 -6.54 2.25
C ASP A 6 -23.58 -6.11 2.08
N THR A 7 -22.79 -6.27 3.14
CA THR A 7 -21.37 -5.90 3.12
C THR A 7 -20.65 -6.92 2.26
N GLN A 8 -20.54 -6.65 0.96
CA GLN A 8 -19.84 -7.53 0.04
C GLN A 8 -18.37 -7.61 0.46
N HIS A 9 -17.96 -8.78 0.96
CA HIS A 9 -16.58 -9.00 1.37
C HIS A 9 -15.71 -9.21 0.14
N VAL A 10 -14.65 -8.41 0.01
CA VAL A 10 -13.71 -8.48 -1.12
C VAL A 10 -12.87 -9.76 -1.08
N PHE A 11 -12.53 -10.23 0.13
CA PHE A 11 -11.79 -11.47 0.34
C PHE A 11 -12.66 -12.48 1.07
N VAL A 12 -12.99 -13.58 0.39
CA VAL A 12 -13.78 -14.70 0.92
C VAL A 12 -13.02 -16.01 0.78
N SER A 13 -13.29 -16.95 1.67
CA SER A 13 -12.83 -18.33 1.55
C SER A 13 -13.43 -18.97 0.29
N LEU A 14 -12.65 -19.82 -0.36
CA LEU A 14 -13.13 -20.68 -1.45
C LEU A 14 -13.89 -21.91 -0.92
N THR A 15 -13.82 -22.18 0.38
CA THR A 15 -14.55 -23.28 1.01
C THR A 15 -15.94 -22.83 1.43
N ASN A 16 -16.94 -23.65 1.11
CA ASN A 16 -18.31 -23.39 1.52
C ASN A 16 -18.49 -23.52 3.05
N PRO A 17 -19.27 -22.63 3.68
CA PRO A 17 -19.87 -21.43 3.08
C PRO A 17 -18.78 -20.35 2.92
N ASN A 18 -18.74 -19.65 1.78
CA ASN A 18 -17.71 -18.67 1.39
C ASN A 18 -17.58 -17.50 2.39
N LYS A 19 -17.00 -17.77 3.55
CA LYS A 19 -16.92 -16.84 4.69
C LYS A 19 -15.87 -15.77 4.43
N PRO A 20 -16.00 -14.58 5.03
CA PRO A 20 -14.97 -13.55 4.98
C PRO A 20 -13.64 -14.07 5.50
N VAL A 21 -12.55 -13.76 4.79
CA VAL A 21 -11.20 -14.12 5.26
C VAL A 21 -10.86 -13.26 6.48
N ILE A 22 -10.46 -13.89 7.57
CA ILE A 22 -10.04 -13.18 8.77
C ILE A 22 -8.68 -12.52 8.57
N ALA A 23 -8.46 -11.38 9.23
CA ALA A 23 -7.21 -10.62 9.11
C ALA A 23 -5.95 -11.44 9.46
N GLY A 24 -6.08 -12.38 10.41
CA GLY A 24 -4.98 -13.29 10.79
C GLY A 24 -4.51 -14.18 9.63
N THR A 25 -5.43 -14.68 8.82
CA THR A 25 -5.11 -15.49 7.64
C THR A 25 -4.33 -14.68 6.61
N ILE A 26 -4.75 -13.43 6.36
CA ILE A 26 -4.01 -12.53 5.45
C ILE A 26 -2.61 -12.26 5.98
N ALA A 27 -2.46 -12.03 7.29
CA ALA A 27 -1.15 -11.81 7.91
C ALA A 27 -0.22 -13.03 7.77
N GLU A 28 -0.76 -14.24 7.87
CA GLU A 28 -0.02 -15.48 7.66
C GLU A 28 0.42 -15.65 6.20
N ILE A 29 -0.49 -15.42 5.25
CA ILE A 29 -0.20 -15.48 3.81
C ILE A 29 0.94 -14.53 3.45
N LEU A 30 0.87 -13.28 3.93
CA LEU A 30 1.92 -12.28 3.68
C LEU A 30 3.25 -12.69 4.32
N ARG A 31 3.24 -13.29 5.51
CA ARG A 31 4.46 -13.77 6.18
C ARG A 31 5.09 -14.94 5.42
N SER A 32 4.29 -15.91 4.99
CA SER A 32 4.77 -17.01 4.15
C SER A 32 5.37 -16.48 2.86
N SER A 33 4.66 -15.56 2.18
CA SER A 33 5.14 -14.97 0.92
C SER A 33 6.48 -14.25 1.06
N ILE A 34 6.70 -13.53 2.16
CA ILE A 34 8.00 -12.89 2.47
C ILE A 34 9.10 -13.96 2.60
N LYS A 35 8.82 -15.03 3.35
CA LYS A 35 9.76 -16.14 3.55
C LYS A 35 10.07 -16.86 2.24
N ASP A 36 9.05 -17.16 1.44
CA ASP A 36 9.16 -17.87 0.18
C ASP A 36 9.91 -17.04 -0.88
N ALA A 37 9.79 -15.72 -0.81
CA ALA A 37 10.57 -14.78 -1.63
C ALA A 37 12.04 -14.65 -1.18
N GLY A 38 12.46 -15.32 -0.11
CA GLY A 38 13.82 -15.23 0.44
C GLY A 38 14.13 -13.87 1.08
N LEU A 39 13.10 -13.09 1.44
CA LEU A 39 13.28 -11.81 2.11
C LEU A 39 13.63 -12.03 3.59
N GLY A 40 14.59 -11.26 4.09
CA GLY A 40 15.08 -11.37 5.47
C GLY A 40 14.03 -11.03 6.53
N SER A 41 14.38 -11.26 7.80
CA SER A 41 13.52 -10.99 8.97
C SER A 41 13.13 -9.52 9.16
N ASP A 42 13.79 -8.61 8.45
CA ASP A 42 13.48 -7.18 8.47
C ASP A 42 12.17 -6.84 7.76
N TYR A 43 11.64 -7.77 6.96
CA TYR A 43 10.39 -7.61 6.25
C TYR A 43 9.23 -8.22 7.04
N SER A 44 8.11 -7.49 7.07
CA SER A 44 6.87 -7.95 7.70
C SER A 44 5.66 -7.58 6.84
N SER A 45 4.48 -8.10 7.19
CA SER A 45 3.22 -7.70 6.54
C SER A 45 2.96 -6.19 6.60
N ARG A 46 3.59 -5.46 7.55
CA ARG A 46 3.50 -4.00 7.62
C ARG A 46 4.34 -3.30 6.55
N SER A 47 5.37 -3.93 6.01
CA SER A 47 6.27 -3.38 4.98
C SER A 47 5.57 -3.17 3.64
N PHE A 48 4.44 -3.83 3.40
CA PHE A 48 3.62 -3.63 2.20
C PHE A 48 2.94 -2.26 2.16
N ARG A 49 2.64 -1.64 3.33
CA ARG A 49 1.99 -0.33 3.38
C ARG A 49 2.88 0.79 2.83
N PRO A 50 4.14 0.95 3.29
CA PRO A 50 5.07 1.90 2.68
C PRO A 50 5.32 1.64 1.19
N THR A 51 5.45 0.37 0.81
CA THR A 51 5.68 -0.01 -0.60
C THR A 51 4.51 0.42 -1.50
N GLY A 52 3.27 0.14 -1.09
CA GLY A 52 2.07 0.55 -1.82
C GLY A 52 1.90 2.07 -1.88
N ALA A 53 2.24 2.78 -0.81
CA ALA A 53 2.26 4.24 -0.77
C ALA A 53 3.22 4.82 -1.82
N THR A 54 4.47 4.34 -1.84
CA THR A 54 5.47 4.77 -2.83
C THR A 54 5.07 4.41 -4.26
N ALA A 55 4.55 3.21 -4.49
CA ALA A 55 4.09 2.79 -5.82
C ALA A 55 2.94 3.66 -6.35
N ALA A 56 1.99 4.05 -5.49
CA ALA A 56 0.90 4.96 -5.87
C ALA A 56 1.43 6.33 -6.30
N VAL A 57 2.37 6.91 -5.53
CA VAL A 57 3.00 8.20 -5.87
C VAL A 57 3.79 8.10 -7.17
N LEU A 58 4.56 7.03 -7.37
CA LEU A 58 5.27 6.76 -8.63
C LEU A 58 4.32 6.58 -9.82
N GLY A 59 3.12 6.07 -9.59
CA GLY A 59 2.05 5.95 -10.58
C GLY A 59 1.32 7.24 -10.91
N GLY A 60 1.77 8.39 -10.38
CA GLY A 60 1.18 9.70 -10.66
C GLY A 60 0.08 10.14 -9.70
N VAL A 61 -0.15 9.41 -8.60
CA VAL A 61 -1.01 9.91 -7.51
C VAL A 61 -0.27 11.06 -6.83
N ASP A 62 -0.77 12.28 -7.00
CA ASP A 62 -0.18 13.47 -6.38
C ASP A 62 -0.18 13.29 -4.84
N PRO A 63 0.99 13.29 -4.18
CA PRO A 63 1.10 13.05 -2.75
C PRO A 63 0.49 14.18 -1.89
N HIS A 64 0.31 15.38 -2.44
CA HIS A 64 -0.31 16.52 -1.75
C HIS A 64 -1.83 16.55 -1.93
N THR A 65 -2.36 16.21 -3.11
CA THR A 65 -3.77 15.83 -3.26
C THR A 65 -4.07 14.52 -2.51
N ALA A 66 -3.06 13.69 -2.27
CA ALA A 66 -3.15 12.54 -1.40
C ALA A 66 -3.26 12.89 0.10
N GLY A 67 -3.13 14.16 0.48
CA GLY A 67 -3.70 14.65 1.74
C GLY A 67 -5.19 14.28 1.88
N ASN A 68 -5.91 14.08 0.78
CA ASN A 68 -7.25 13.47 0.72
C ASN A 68 -7.23 12.00 0.28
N THR A 69 -6.47 11.63 -0.75
CA THR A 69 -6.49 10.24 -1.28
C THR A 69 -5.66 9.26 -0.44
N CYS A 70 -4.47 9.64 0.03
CA CYS A 70 -3.62 8.84 0.90
C CYS A 70 -4.20 8.75 2.33
N THR A 71 -4.77 9.81 2.89
CA THR A 71 -5.52 9.70 4.16
C THR A 71 -6.79 8.86 4.01
N CYS A 72 -7.49 8.90 2.87
CA CYS A 72 -8.66 8.05 2.65
C CYS A 72 -8.30 6.58 2.38
N ILE A 73 -7.27 6.30 1.56
CA ILE A 73 -6.84 4.94 1.18
C ILE A 73 -6.03 4.29 2.31
N GLY A 74 -5.02 5.00 2.82
CA GLY A 74 -4.09 4.49 3.84
C GLY A 74 -4.58 4.65 5.28
N ARG A 75 -5.58 5.54 5.50
CA ARG A 75 -6.09 5.94 6.83
C ARG A 75 -4.97 6.43 7.75
N TRP A 76 -4.05 7.21 7.20
CA TRP A 76 -2.95 7.81 7.96
C TRP A 76 -3.43 9.01 8.76
N LYS A 77 -2.89 9.16 9.98
CA LYS A 77 -3.33 10.20 10.95
C LYS A 77 -3.00 11.63 10.51
N SER A 78 -1.92 11.80 9.75
CA SER A 78 -1.48 13.09 9.24
C SER A 78 -0.60 12.90 8.01
N GLU A 79 -0.51 13.96 7.21
CA GLU A 79 0.41 14.07 6.07
C GLU A 79 1.87 13.88 6.53
N GLU A 80 2.25 14.45 7.68
CA GLU A 80 3.59 14.25 8.26
C GLU A 80 3.92 12.77 8.49
N VAL A 81 2.99 12.00 9.08
CA VAL A 81 3.20 10.56 9.32
C VAL A 81 3.37 9.80 8.01
N PHE A 82 2.61 10.17 6.97
CA PHE A 82 2.71 9.59 5.65
C PHE A 82 4.10 9.83 5.04
N PHE A 83 4.53 11.09 4.91
CA PHE A 83 5.83 11.42 4.31
C PHE A 83 7.02 10.92 5.11
N LYS A 84 6.96 10.97 6.46
CA LYS A 84 8.08 10.61 7.32
C LYS A 84 8.28 9.11 7.50
N ARG A 85 7.20 8.31 7.45
CA ARG A 85 7.23 6.88 7.83
C ARG A 85 6.79 5.92 6.73
N TYR A 86 6.04 6.38 5.73
CA TYR A 86 5.43 5.50 4.74
C TYR A 86 5.87 5.81 3.31
N LEU A 87 6.21 7.05 2.98
CA LEU A 87 6.83 7.34 1.68
C LEU A 87 8.32 7.03 1.77
N HIS A 88 8.78 6.00 1.05
CA HIS A 88 10.21 5.81 0.87
C HIS A 88 10.79 7.07 0.21
N PRO A 89 11.94 7.58 0.68
CA PRO A 89 12.60 8.68 -0.01
C PRO A 89 12.84 8.22 -1.44
N LEU A 90 12.18 8.87 -2.38
CA LEU A 90 12.54 8.76 -3.77
C LEU A 90 14.00 9.17 -3.81
N SER A 91 14.91 8.24 -4.16
CA SER A 91 16.28 8.63 -4.44
C SER A 91 16.15 9.76 -5.45
N ALA A 92 16.68 10.94 -5.12
CA ALA A 92 16.70 12.04 -6.05
C ALA A 92 17.23 11.45 -7.35
N GLN A 93 16.39 11.43 -8.40
CA GLN A 93 16.81 11.02 -9.72
C GLN A 93 18.15 11.70 -9.92
N SER A 94 19.22 10.91 -10.09
CA SER A 94 20.58 11.46 -10.22
C SER A 94 20.48 12.64 -11.18
N THR A 95 21.14 13.76 -10.88
CA THR A 95 21.08 15.01 -11.66
C THR A 95 21.12 14.77 -13.18
N THR A 96 21.81 13.71 -13.61
CA THR A 96 21.82 13.10 -14.94
C THR A 96 20.43 12.84 -15.55
N GLN A 97 19.48 12.19 -14.86
CA GLN A 97 18.13 11.92 -15.37
C GLN A 97 17.28 13.19 -15.58
N ARG A 98 17.54 14.23 -14.78
CA ARG A 98 16.87 15.54 -14.93
C ARG A 98 17.34 16.28 -16.18
N ILE A 99 18.63 16.16 -16.54
CA ILE A 99 19.20 16.82 -17.73
C ILE A 99 18.69 16.19 -19.02
N PHE A 100 18.55 14.86 -19.08
CA PHE A 100 18.10 14.16 -20.30
C PHE A 100 16.57 14.14 -20.52
N SER A 101 15.78 14.65 -19.58
CA SER A 101 14.31 14.73 -19.71
C SER A 101 13.82 16.07 -20.28
N VAL A 102 14.73 17.02 -20.52
CA VAL A 102 14.43 18.23 -21.29
C VAL A 102 14.45 17.84 -22.77
N LYS A 103 13.26 17.63 -23.36
CA LYS A 103 13.12 17.52 -24.82
C LYS A 103 13.69 18.80 -25.46
N LEU A 104 14.63 18.62 -26.39
CA LEU A 104 14.92 19.60 -27.43
C LEU A 104 13.69 19.78 -28.33
#